data_AF-A0A0B3AQG1-F1
#
_entry.id   AF-A0A0B3AQG1-F1
#
_cell.length_a   1.000
_cell.length_b   1.000
_cell.length_c   1.000
_cell.angle_alpha   90.00
_cell.angle_beta   90.00
_cell.angle_gamma   90.00
#
_symmetry.space_group_name_H-M   'P 1'
#
loop_
_entity.id
_entity.type
_entity.pdbx_description
1 polymer ?
#
loop_
_entity_poly.entity_id
_entity_poly.type
_entity_poly.pdbx_seq_one_letter_code
_entity_poly.pdbx_strand_id
1 'polypeptide(L)'
;MPYEIPILIIPLAGGYLFLSKSIFLSHRYKSLSSQEILFDATIYGIFFLFGAYLLRQTAYYYWESLFNYADTVLRKFFFPHYAIFLGTALISFVIAFFFTYPVNLIFKHTWLNYHRFIISIRKYGDELERFLLDASLNQKIISISLSDNKVYIGFAITVSAPQKTNYVEILPLASGYRETESKILWITTPYESVIDAITNEDTLPLDKFKIVMNQDKIQSASFFDPEVYNKFQEDMKKKPPKKNKTDAQQGL
;
A
#
# COMPACT_ATOMS: atom_id res chain seq x y z
N MET A 1 -27.71 -25.11 20.65
CA MET A 1 -26.29 -24.98 20.30
C MET A 1 -25.93 -23.53 19.94
N PRO A 2 -25.67 -22.63 20.91
CA PRO A 2 -25.15 -21.28 20.63
C PRO A 2 -23.77 -20.98 21.26
N TYR A 3 -23.16 -21.92 21.98
CA TYR A 3 -21.97 -21.71 22.82
C TYR A 3 -20.67 -22.27 22.24
N GLU A 4 -20.66 -22.76 21.00
CA GLU A 4 -19.44 -23.26 20.33
C GLU A 4 -18.67 -22.14 19.61
N ILE A 5 -19.38 -21.09 19.20
CA ILE A 5 -18.84 -19.91 18.51
C ILE A 5 -17.78 -19.15 19.35
N PRO A 6 -17.90 -18.98 20.69
CA PRO A 6 -16.91 -18.26 21.49
C PRO A 6 -15.51 -18.89 21.49
N ILE A 7 -15.39 -20.21 21.33
CA ILE A 7 -14.09 -20.90 21.42
C ILE A 7 -13.24 -20.65 20.18
N LEU A 8 -13.88 -20.51 19.01
CA LEU A 8 -13.21 -20.21 17.73
C LEU A 8 -12.66 -18.78 17.65
N ILE A 9 -13.06 -17.90 18.57
CA ILE A 9 -12.51 -16.55 18.67
C ILE A 9 -11.02 -16.59 19.08
N ILE A 10 -10.59 -17.59 19.86
CA ILE A 10 -9.21 -17.66 20.35
C ILE A 10 -8.21 -17.98 19.20
N PRO A 11 -8.43 -19.00 18.37
CA PRO A 11 -7.59 -19.23 17.18
C PRO A 11 -7.67 -18.08 16.18
N LEU A 12 -8.85 -17.47 16.01
CA LEU A 12 -9.03 -16.28 15.16
C LEU A 12 -8.17 -15.11 15.65
N ALA A 13 -8.15 -14.85 16.96
CA ALA A 13 -7.29 -13.85 17.57
C ALA A 13 -5.81 -14.18 17.38
N GLY A 14 -5.43 -15.46 17.47
CA GLY A 14 -4.07 -15.93 17.18
C GLY A 14 -3.66 -15.68 15.73
N GLY A 15 -4.53 -16.01 14.77
CA GLY A 15 -4.34 -15.72 13.35
C GLY A 15 -4.24 -14.22 13.06
N TYR A 16 -5.08 -13.40 13.69
CA TYR A 16 -5.03 -11.95 13.60
C TYR A 16 -3.73 -11.36 14.17
N LEU A 17 -3.26 -11.86 15.32
CA LEU A 17 -1.96 -11.46 15.88
C LEU A 17 -0.82 -11.78 14.93
N PHE A 18 -0.82 -12.99 14.35
CA PHE A 18 0.18 -13.37 13.37
C PHE A 18 0.15 -12.45 12.15
N LEU A 19 -1.03 -12.15 11.59
CA LEU A 19 -1.17 -11.25 10.44
C LEU A 19 -0.69 -9.82 10.72
N SER A 20 -1.13 -9.24 11.83
CA SER A 20 -0.86 -7.84 12.18
C SER A 20 0.59 -7.61 12.60
N LYS A 21 1.22 -8.59 13.26
CA LYS A 21 2.59 -8.48 13.79
C LYS A 21 3.64 -9.11 12.88
N SER A 22 3.26 -10.00 11.96
CA SER A 22 4.22 -10.61 11.03
C SER A 22 4.71 -9.57 10.03
N ILE A 23 6.03 -9.36 10.01
CA ILE A 23 6.71 -8.44 9.09
C ILE A 23 6.37 -8.81 7.64
N PHE A 24 6.28 -10.11 7.32
CA PHE A 24 5.99 -10.62 5.97
C PHE A 24 4.59 -10.20 5.47
N LEU A 25 3.58 -10.38 6.31
CA LEU A 25 2.17 -10.17 5.96
C LEU A 25 1.68 -8.74 6.21
N SER A 26 2.42 -7.95 6.99
CA SER A 26 2.04 -6.57 7.34
C SER A 26 1.78 -5.65 6.13
N HIS A 27 2.39 -5.91 4.97
CA HIS A 27 2.14 -5.13 3.75
C HIS A 27 0.84 -5.52 3.05
N ARG A 28 0.52 -6.83 3.02
CA ARG A 28 -0.79 -7.30 2.53
C ARG A 28 -1.90 -6.84 3.46
N TYR A 29 -1.68 -6.96 4.78
CA TYR A 29 -2.65 -6.54 5.79
C TYR A 29 -3.11 -5.09 5.63
N LYS A 30 -2.21 -4.17 5.24
CA LYS A 30 -2.52 -2.74 5.08
C LYS A 30 -3.39 -2.41 3.86
N SER A 31 -3.42 -3.29 2.86
CA SER A 31 -4.19 -3.11 1.63
C SER A 31 -5.48 -3.93 1.60
N LEU A 32 -5.81 -4.65 2.68
CA LEU A 32 -6.98 -5.51 2.75
C LEU A 32 -8.13 -4.80 3.45
N SER A 33 -9.34 -5.01 2.94
CA SER A 33 -10.57 -4.57 3.59
C SER A 33 -10.79 -5.31 4.91
N SER A 34 -11.60 -4.76 5.81
CA SER A 34 -11.87 -5.37 7.11
C SER A 34 -12.42 -6.80 7.02
N GLN A 35 -13.17 -7.11 5.96
CA GLN A 35 -13.72 -8.45 5.72
C GLN A 35 -12.63 -9.45 5.27
N GLU A 36 -11.73 -9.03 4.39
CA GLU A 36 -10.63 -9.87 3.94
C GLU A 36 -9.62 -10.15 5.06
N ILE A 37 -9.39 -9.17 5.94
CA ILE A 37 -8.58 -9.35 7.15
C ILE A 37 -9.17 -10.45 8.04
N LEU A 38 -10.49 -10.46 8.22
CA LEU A 38 -11.17 -11.48 9.02
C LEU A 38 -11.04 -12.87 8.38
N PHE A 39 -11.16 -12.95 7.04
CA PHE A 39 -11.03 -14.21 6.31
C PHE A 39 -9.61 -14.77 6.38
N ASP A 40 -8.59 -13.94 6.11
CA ASP A 40 -7.19 -14.33 6.23
C ASP A 40 -6.86 -14.73 7.68
N ALA A 41 -7.34 -13.98 8.68
CA ALA A 41 -7.13 -14.30 10.10
C ALA A 41 -7.73 -15.66 10.45
N THR A 42 -8.88 -15.99 9.85
CA THR A 42 -9.53 -17.29 10.01
C THR A 42 -8.68 -18.41 9.41
N ILE A 43 -8.15 -18.23 8.20
CA ILE A 43 -7.27 -19.22 7.56
C ILE A 43 -6.03 -19.51 8.42
N TYR A 44 -5.33 -18.46 8.87
CA TYR A 44 -4.16 -18.63 9.73
C TYR A 44 -4.52 -19.19 11.10
N GLY A 45 -5.67 -18.80 11.66
CA GLY A 45 -6.20 -19.38 12.90
C GLY A 45 -6.46 -20.88 12.79
N ILE A 46 -7.06 -21.33 11.68
CA ILE A 46 -7.27 -22.76 11.38
C ILE A 46 -5.93 -23.49 11.24
N PHE A 47 -4.95 -22.89 10.56
CA PHE A 47 -3.62 -23.46 10.43
C PHE A 47 -2.94 -23.67 11.80
N PHE A 48 -2.96 -22.67 12.68
CA PHE A 48 -2.41 -22.80 14.03
C PHE A 48 -3.21 -23.77 14.90
N LEU A 49 -4.54 -23.83 14.75
CA LEU A 49 -5.38 -24.79 15.45
C LEU A 49 -5.05 -26.23 15.03
N PHE A 50 -4.83 -26.47 13.74
CA PHE A 50 -4.40 -27.76 13.24
C PHE A 50 -3.02 -28.15 13.78
N GLY A 51 -2.06 -27.21 13.78
CA GLY A 51 -0.74 -27.43 14.38
C GLY A 51 -0.81 -27.73 15.89
N ALA A 52 -1.65 -26.99 16.62
CA ALA A 52 -1.89 -27.21 18.05
C ALA A 52 -2.53 -28.58 18.32
N TYR A 53 -3.46 -29.01 17.46
CA TYR A 53 -4.06 -30.33 17.55
C TYR A 53 -3.02 -31.44 17.38
N LEU A 54 -2.18 -31.37 16.34
CA LEU A 54 -1.12 -32.36 16.12
C LEU A 54 -0.12 -32.39 17.29
N LEU A 55 0.30 -31.21 17.75
CA LEU A 55 1.24 -31.08 18.88
C LEU A 55 0.63 -31.64 20.17
N ARG A 56 -0.66 -31.42 20.41
CA ARG A 56 -1.35 -32.01 21.56
C ARG A 56 -1.40 -33.53 21.45
N GLN A 57 -1.67 -34.08 20.26
CA GLN A 57 -1.73 -35.54 20.09
C GLN A 57 -0.37 -36.20 20.29
N THR A 58 0.70 -35.61 19.77
CA THR A 58 2.06 -36.12 20.01
C THR A 58 2.45 -35.97 21.48
N ALA A 59 2.14 -34.84 22.10
CA ALA A 59 2.46 -34.61 23.50
C ALA A 59 1.64 -35.50 24.45
N TYR A 60 0.39 -35.83 24.12
CA TYR A 60 -0.42 -36.82 24.85
C TYR A 60 0.23 -38.21 24.81
N TYR A 61 0.78 -38.61 23.66
CA TYR A 61 1.48 -39.87 23.51
C TYR A 61 2.73 -39.99 24.40
N TYR A 62 3.50 -38.91 24.56
CA TYR A 62 4.74 -38.93 25.36
C TYR A 62 4.55 -38.56 26.84
N TRP A 63 3.56 -37.73 27.18
CA TRP A 63 3.34 -37.17 28.52
C TRP A 63 1.87 -37.22 28.95
N GLU A 64 1.29 -38.40 28.82
CA GLU A 64 -0.12 -38.66 29.14
C GLU A 64 -0.55 -38.14 30.52
N SER A 65 0.29 -38.31 31.55
CA SER A 65 -0.03 -37.89 32.93
C SER A 65 -0.21 -36.38 33.08
N LEU A 66 0.59 -35.57 32.39
CA LEU A 66 0.56 -34.12 32.48
C LEU A 66 -0.67 -33.54 31.77
N PHE A 67 -1.01 -34.09 30.59
CA PHE A 67 -2.21 -33.68 29.85
C PHE A 67 -3.50 -34.13 30.54
N ASN A 68 -3.53 -35.33 31.13
CA ASN A 68 -4.68 -35.80 31.90
C ASN A 68 -4.93 -34.93 33.15
N TYR A 69 -3.87 -34.48 33.83
CA TYR A 69 -4.00 -33.53 34.93
C TYR A 69 -4.53 -32.17 34.45
N ALA A 70 -3.95 -31.61 33.38
CA ALA A 70 -4.38 -30.34 32.81
C ALA A 70 -5.85 -30.38 32.36
N ASP A 71 -6.26 -31.45 31.68
CA ASP A 71 -7.66 -31.66 31.26
C ASP A 71 -8.60 -31.81 32.45
N THR A 72 -8.16 -32.46 33.53
CA THR A 72 -8.96 -32.58 34.77
C THR A 72 -9.16 -31.23 35.44
N VAL A 73 -8.12 -30.40 35.52
CA VAL A 73 -8.20 -29.03 36.05
C VAL A 73 -9.13 -28.17 35.19
N LEU A 74 -8.98 -28.22 33.85
CA LEU A 74 -9.83 -27.48 32.93
C LEU A 74 -11.30 -27.92 33.01
N ARG A 75 -11.59 -29.21 33.12
CA ARG A 75 -12.95 -29.75 33.32
C ARG A 75 -13.56 -29.38 34.67
N LYS A 76 -12.74 -29.05 35.66
CA LYS A 76 -13.20 -28.60 36.99
C LYS A 76 -13.59 -27.13 36.99
N PHE A 77 -12.86 -26.30 36.25
CA PHE A 77 -13.12 -24.86 36.14
C PHE A 77 -14.11 -24.49 35.03
N PHE A 78 -14.15 -25.25 33.94
CA PHE A 78 -15.02 -25.03 32.78
C PHE A 78 -15.92 -26.24 32.54
N PHE A 79 -17.07 -26.03 31.87
CA PHE A 79 -18.02 -27.11 31.60
C PHE A 79 -17.32 -28.34 30.96
N PRO A 80 -17.60 -29.57 31.43
CA PRO A 80 -16.80 -30.76 31.11
C PRO A 80 -16.66 -31.07 29.61
N HIS A 81 -17.65 -30.68 28.81
CA HIS A 81 -17.66 -30.94 27.37
C HIS A 81 -16.78 -29.96 26.56
N TYR A 82 -16.52 -28.74 27.04
CA TYR A 82 -15.75 -27.73 26.27
C TYR A 82 -14.28 -27.65 26.66
N ALA A 83 -13.90 -28.23 27.80
CA ALA A 83 -12.54 -28.14 28.35
C ALA A 83 -11.45 -28.64 27.37
N ILE A 84 -11.71 -29.73 26.64
CA ILE A 84 -10.78 -30.28 25.66
C ILE A 84 -10.56 -29.27 24.52
N PHE A 85 -11.64 -28.76 23.92
CA PHE A 85 -11.55 -27.81 22.80
C PHE A 85 -10.91 -26.49 23.21
N LEU A 86 -11.22 -26.00 24.41
CA LEU A 86 -10.63 -24.79 24.96
C LEU A 86 -9.11 -24.91 25.15
N GLY A 87 -8.62 -26.05 25.65
CA GLY A 87 -7.19 -26.30 25.80
C GLY A 87 -6.44 -26.24 24.47
N THR A 88 -6.98 -26.87 23.43
CA THR A 88 -6.39 -26.84 22.08
C THR A 88 -6.41 -25.42 21.48
N ALA A 89 -7.50 -24.69 21.67
CA ALA A 89 -7.62 -23.30 21.23
C ALA A 89 -6.58 -22.38 21.90
N LEU A 90 -6.38 -22.52 23.22
CA LEU A 90 -5.36 -21.76 23.94
C LEU A 90 -3.93 -22.09 23.46
N ILE A 91 -3.63 -23.37 23.27
CA ILE A 91 -2.33 -23.79 22.71
C ILE A 91 -2.11 -23.18 21.33
N SER A 92 -3.14 -23.13 20.47
CA SER A 92 -3.03 -22.52 19.14
C SER A 92 -2.66 -21.03 19.20
N PHE A 93 -3.22 -20.28 20.16
CA PHE A 93 -2.88 -18.88 20.37
C PHE A 93 -1.44 -18.71 20.87
N VAL A 94 -1.02 -19.55 21.82
CA VAL A 94 0.36 -19.55 22.34
C VAL A 94 1.35 -19.86 21.22
N ILE A 95 1.08 -20.88 20.40
CA ILE A 95 1.89 -21.21 19.22
C ILE A 95 1.94 -20.02 18.26
N ALA A 96 0.80 -19.40 17.93
CA ALA A 96 0.78 -18.24 17.03
C ALA A 96 1.65 -17.08 17.56
N PHE A 97 1.57 -16.78 18.86
CA PHE A 97 2.38 -15.76 19.51
C PHE A 97 3.89 -16.06 19.42
N PHE A 98 4.30 -17.27 19.83
CA PHE A 98 5.69 -17.69 19.80
C PHE A 98 6.23 -17.92 18.40
N PHE A 99 5.38 -18.27 17.42
CA PHE A 99 5.78 -18.45 16.03
C PHE A 99 5.97 -17.11 15.30
N THR A 100 5.22 -16.07 15.69
CA THR A 100 5.32 -14.74 15.08
C THR A 100 6.72 -14.12 15.27
N TYR A 101 7.29 -14.23 16.47
CA TYR A 101 8.58 -13.63 16.82
C TYR A 101 9.79 -14.17 16.01
N PRO A 102 10.03 -15.50 15.90
CA PRO A 102 11.14 -16.05 15.13
C PRO A 102 10.97 -15.82 13.64
N VAL A 103 9.74 -15.91 13.10
CA VAL A 103 9.44 -15.52 11.72
C VAL A 103 9.89 -14.09 11.48
N ASN A 104 9.54 -13.17 12.38
CA ASN A 104 9.98 -11.78 12.27
C ASN A 104 11.50 -11.61 12.34
N LEU A 105 12.20 -12.34 13.21
CA LEU A 105 13.66 -12.26 13.29
C LEU A 105 14.34 -12.73 12.00
N ILE A 106 13.91 -13.86 11.44
CA ILE A 106 14.44 -14.41 10.19
C ILE A 106 14.26 -13.41 9.05
N PHE A 107 13.06 -12.83 8.92
CA PHE A 107 12.75 -11.88 7.85
C PHE A 107 13.31 -10.47 8.09
N LYS A 108 13.60 -10.08 9.33
CA LYS A 108 14.20 -8.77 9.67
C LYS A 108 15.68 -8.71 9.32
N HIS A 109 16.40 -9.83 9.41
CA HIS A 109 17.83 -9.89 9.11
C HIS A 109 18.13 -9.85 7.59
N THR A 110 17.12 -10.00 6.73
CA THR A 110 17.34 -9.94 5.28
C THR A 110 17.24 -8.50 4.76
N TRP A 111 18.18 -8.10 3.90
CA TRP A 111 18.34 -6.81 3.19
C TRP A 111 17.18 -6.51 2.20
N LEU A 112 15.93 -6.72 2.62
CA LEU A 112 14.78 -6.86 1.73
C LEU A 112 13.78 -5.69 1.82
N ASN A 113 13.93 -4.73 2.73
CA ASN A 113 12.88 -3.72 2.94
C ASN A 113 12.62 -2.86 1.69
N TYR A 114 13.66 -2.43 0.97
CA TYR A 114 13.53 -1.67 -0.27
C TYR A 114 12.90 -2.52 -1.40
N HIS A 115 13.40 -3.74 -1.60
CA HIS A 115 12.87 -4.67 -2.60
C HIS A 115 11.41 -5.04 -2.31
N ARG A 116 11.06 -5.26 -1.05
CA ARG A 116 9.70 -5.60 -0.62
C ARG A 116 8.73 -4.46 -0.81
N PHE A 117 9.17 -3.23 -0.59
CA PHE A 117 8.38 -2.04 -0.90
C PHE A 117 8.04 -1.96 -2.39
N ILE A 118 9.04 -2.11 -3.27
CA ILE A 118 8.84 -2.15 -4.73
C ILE A 118 7.90 -3.30 -5.13
N ILE A 119 8.13 -4.51 -4.62
CA ILE A 119 7.28 -5.68 -4.91
C ILE A 119 5.84 -5.45 -4.44
N SER A 120 5.64 -4.80 -3.28
CA SER A 120 4.31 -4.54 -2.75
C SER A 120 3.50 -3.62 -3.66
N ILE A 121 4.09 -2.54 -4.17
CA ILE A 121 3.42 -1.65 -5.12
C ILE A 121 3.17 -2.35 -6.46
N ARG A 122 4.14 -3.10 -6.98
CA ARG A 122 3.95 -3.85 -8.24
C ARG A 122 2.82 -4.87 -8.17
N LYS A 123 2.60 -5.48 -7.01
CA LYS A 123 1.61 -6.55 -6.83
C LYS A 123 0.25 -6.05 -6.36
N TYR A 124 0.23 -5.05 -5.48
CA TYR A 124 -0.99 -4.61 -4.77
C TYR A 124 -1.33 -3.14 -4.99
N GLY A 125 -0.41 -2.33 -5.53
CA GLY A 125 -0.67 -0.93 -5.84
C GLY A 125 -1.53 -0.77 -7.08
N ASP A 126 -2.20 0.38 -7.19
CA ASP A 126 -3.02 0.76 -8.34
C ASP A 126 -2.15 1.18 -9.56
N GLU A 127 -2.80 1.50 -10.68
CA GLU A 127 -2.12 1.89 -11.93
C GLU A 127 -1.27 3.15 -11.76
N LEU A 128 -1.74 4.12 -10.96
CA LEU A 128 -1.04 5.38 -10.72
C LEU A 128 0.19 5.15 -9.83
N GLU A 129 0.05 4.42 -8.73
CA GLU A 129 1.14 4.04 -7.83
C GLU A 129 2.24 3.27 -8.57
N ARG A 130 1.87 2.34 -9.47
CA ARG A 130 2.82 1.61 -10.32
C ARG A 130 3.51 2.52 -11.32
N PHE A 131 2.76 3.43 -11.95
CA PHE A 131 3.31 4.42 -12.87
C PHE A 131 4.32 5.34 -12.19
N LEU A 132 3.98 5.88 -11.02
CA LEU A 132 4.85 6.76 -10.24
C LEU A 132 6.10 6.02 -9.73
N LEU A 133 5.96 4.75 -9.36
CA LEU A 133 7.10 3.91 -8.99
C LEU A 133 8.04 3.71 -10.18
N ASP A 134 7.52 3.40 -11.37
CA ASP A 134 8.35 3.26 -12.58
C ASP A 134 9.05 4.58 -12.93
N ALA A 135 8.33 5.70 -12.85
CA ALA A 135 8.91 7.02 -13.07
C ALA A 135 10.04 7.33 -12.08
N SER A 136 9.84 7.06 -10.79
CA SER A 136 10.82 7.29 -9.74
C SER A 136 12.07 6.42 -9.90
N LEU A 137 11.88 5.11 -10.15
CA LEU A 137 12.99 4.16 -10.32
C LEU A 137 13.84 4.45 -11.56
N ASN A 138 13.21 4.88 -12.65
CA ASN A 138 13.90 5.19 -13.91
C ASN A 138 14.25 6.68 -14.04
N GLN A 139 14.04 7.50 -13.01
CA GLN A 139 14.28 8.94 -13.03
C GLN A 139 13.64 9.66 -14.23
N LYS A 140 12.42 9.25 -14.60
CA LYS A 140 11.67 9.85 -15.70
C LYS A 140 10.89 11.06 -15.21
N ILE A 141 10.87 12.12 -16.02
CA ILE A 141 10.01 13.28 -15.78
C ILE A 141 8.57 12.88 -16.09
N ILE A 142 7.64 13.33 -15.25
CA ILE A 142 6.21 13.11 -15.41
C ILE A 142 5.46 14.43 -15.49
N SER A 143 4.32 14.41 -16.17
CA SER A 143 3.31 15.47 -16.15
C SER A 143 2.07 14.96 -15.44
N ILE A 144 1.62 15.69 -14.43
CA ILE A 144 0.39 15.41 -13.68
C ILE A 144 -0.60 16.53 -13.91
N SER A 145 -1.80 16.15 -14.35
CA SER A 145 -2.93 17.04 -14.62
C SER A 145 -3.94 16.91 -13.49
N LEU A 146 -4.28 18.03 -12.87
CA LEU A 146 -5.26 18.08 -11.80
C LEU A 146 -6.65 18.50 -12.30
N SER A 147 -7.65 18.23 -11.47
CA SER A 147 -9.06 18.53 -11.75
C SER A 147 -9.39 20.01 -11.92
N ASP A 148 -8.55 20.90 -11.42
CA ASP A 148 -8.65 22.36 -11.52
C ASP A 148 -7.90 22.93 -12.74
N ASN A 149 -7.56 22.07 -13.71
CA ASN A 149 -6.70 22.34 -14.86
C ASN A 149 -5.25 22.68 -14.51
N LYS A 150 -4.83 22.64 -13.24
CA LYS A 150 -3.43 22.84 -12.88
C LYS A 150 -2.58 21.67 -13.36
N VAL A 151 -1.35 21.96 -13.76
CA VAL A 151 -0.40 20.96 -14.24
C VAL A 151 0.92 21.10 -13.51
N TYR A 152 1.46 19.98 -13.07
CA TYR A 152 2.82 19.89 -12.53
C TYR A 152 3.66 19.01 -13.43
N ILE A 153 4.89 19.43 -13.68
CA ILE A 153 5.91 18.67 -14.40
C ILE A 153 7.08 18.49 -13.45
N GLY A 154 7.56 17.26 -13.26
CA GLY A 154 8.64 16.99 -12.32
C GLY A 154 8.94 15.52 -12.10
N PHE A 155 9.67 15.20 -11.04
CA PHE A 155 10.02 13.84 -10.65
C PHE A 155 9.12 13.31 -9.53
N ALA A 156 8.75 12.04 -9.61
CA ALA A 156 8.09 11.35 -8.50
C ALA A 156 9.12 11.00 -7.41
N ILE A 157 8.93 11.54 -6.19
CA ILE A 157 9.90 11.36 -5.09
C ILE A 157 9.58 10.11 -4.29
N THR A 158 8.34 9.97 -3.86
CA THR A 158 7.90 8.83 -3.07
C THR A 158 6.53 8.38 -3.51
N VAL A 159 6.41 7.09 -3.75
CA VAL A 159 5.14 6.39 -3.61
C VAL A 159 5.08 5.97 -2.15
N SER A 160 3.94 6.12 -1.47
CA SER A 160 3.77 5.53 -0.15
C SER A 160 3.57 4.01 -0.29
N ALA A 161 3.55 3.28 0.83
CA ALA A 161 3.05 1.90 0.77
C ALA A 161 1.63 1.93 0.18
N PRO A 162 1.25 0.93 -0.65
CA PRO A 162 -0.03 0.92 -1.35
C PRO A 162 -1.19 1.26 -0.44
N GLN A 163 -2.05 2.17 -0.86
CA GLN A 163 -3.29 2.55 -0.15
C GLN A 163 -3.09 3.10 1.27
N LYS A 164 -1.86 3.36 1.72
CA LYS A 164 -1.58 3.89 3.06
C LYS A 164 -1.93 5.37 3.17
N THR A 165 -1.75 6.11 2.07
CA THR A 165 -2.02 7.55 1.98
C THR A 165 -2.59 7.84 0.62
N ASN A 166 -3.66 8.63 0.55
CA ASN A 166 -4.24 9.09 -0.71
C ASN A 166 -3.50 10.31 -1.29
N TYR A 167 -2.19 10.40 -1.06
CA TYR A 167 -1.36 11.54 -1.44
C TYR A 167 -0.13 11.06 -2.20
N VAL A 168 0.36 11.92 -3.09
CA VAL A 168 1.60 11.71 -3.85
C VAL A 168 2.51 12.91 -3.71
N GLU A 169 3.82 12.64 -3.73
CA GLU A 169 4.86 13.66 -3.63
C GLU A 169 5.62 13.80 -4.96
N ILE A 170 5.71 15.05 -5.42
CA ILE A 170 6.44 15.40 -6.65
C ILE A 170 7.49 16.45 -6.32
N LEU A 171 8.67 16.33 -6.94
CA LEU A 171 9.65 17.40 -7.04
C LEU A 171 9.37 18.16 -8.34
N PRO A 172 8.71 19.33 -8.29
CA PRO A 172 8.36 20.07 -9.50
C PRO A 172 9.60 20.66 -10.16
N LEU A 173 9.68 20.52 -11.48
CA LEU A 173 10.56 21.28 -12.35
C LEU A 173 9.83 22.50 -12.94
N ALA A 174 8.54 22.34 -13.24
CA ALA A 174 7.68 23.40 -13.72
C ALA A 174 6.22 23.19 -13.29
N SER A 175 5.46 24.27 -13.23
CA SER A 175 4.00 24.20 -13.12
C SER A 175 3.30 25.16 -14.07
N GLY A 176 2.04 24.88 -14.32
CA GLY A 176 1.23 25.58 -15.29
C GLY A 176 -0.25 25.25 -15.16
N TYR A 177 -1.00 25.55 -16.21
CA TYR A 177 -2.39 25.15 -16.35
C TYR A 177 -2.74 24.81 -17.79
N ARG A 178 -3.77 23.99 -17.99
CA ARG A 178 -4.38 23.78 -19.31
C ARG A 178 -5.55 24.72 -19.52
N GLU A 179 -5.60 25.36 -20.68
CA GLU A 179 -6.74 26.18 -21.06
C GLU A 179 -7.99 25.31 -21.24
N THR A 180 -9.15 25.79 -20.80
CA THR A 180 -10.38 24.98 -20.70
C THR A 180 -10.85 24.44 -22.05
N GLU A 181 -10.80 25.26 -23.10
CA GLU A 181 -11.30 24.90 -24.43
C GLU A 181 -10.22 24.23 -25.28
N SER A 182 -9.07 24.88 -25.45
CA SER A 182 -8.01 24.41 -26.34
C SER A 182 -7.20 23.24 -25.76
N LYS A 183 -7.25 23.05 -24.43
CA LYS A 183 -6.41 22.13 -23.65
C LYS A 183 -4.90 22.36 -23.81
N ILE A 184 -4.50 23.51 -24.35
CA ILE A 184 -3.10 23.92 -24.48
C ILE A 184 -2.51 24.11 -23.08
N LEU A 185 -1.31 23.55 -22.88
CA LEU A 185 -0.56 23.69 -21.65
C LEU A 185 0.22 25.01 -21.65
N TRP A 186 -0.07 25.85 -20.66
CA TRP A 186 0.65 27.07 -20.36
C TRP A 186 1.54 26.87 -19.14
N ILE A 187 2.86 26.85 -19.35
CA ILE A 187 3.84 26.79 -18.26
C ILE A 187 4.03 28.22 -17.74
N THR A 188 3.76 28.43 -16.45
CA THR A 188 3.79 29.76 -15.83
C THR A 188 4.89 29.91 -14.79
N THR A 189 5.29 28.80 -14.15
CA THR A 189 6.25 28.82 -13.04
C THR A 189 7.35 27.79 -13.29
N PRO A 190 8.54 28.21 -13.75
CA PRO A 190 9.71 27.34 -13.83
C PRO A 190 10.36 27.25 -12.44
N TYR A 191 10.29 26.08 -11.80
CA TYR A 191 10.94 25.83 -10.51
C TYR A 191 12.43 25.51 -10.68
N GLU A 192 12.81 24.90 -11.81
CA GLU A 192 14.19 24.53 -12.12
C GLU A 192 15.18 25.69 -11.92
N SER A 193 14.88 26.86 -12.49
CA SER A 193 15.75 28.04 -12.36
C SER A 193 15.92 28.53 -10.91
N VAL A 194 14.89 28.35 -10.08
CA VAL A 194 14.92 28.73 -8.66
C VAL A 194 15.70 27.69 -7.86
N ILE A 195 15.51 26.41 -8.16
CA ILE A 195 16.24 25.31 -7.52
C ILE A 195 17.74 25.41 -7.85
N ASP A 196 18.10 25.68 -9.10
CA ASP A 196 19.50 25.84 -9.53
C ASP A 196 20.17 27.04 -8.87
N ALA A 197 19.50 28.19 -8.81
CA ALA A 197 20.02 29.39 -8.16
C ALA A 197 20.31 29.15 -6.67
N ILE A 198 19.45 28.39 -6.00
CA ILE A 198 19.53 28.12 -4.56
C ILE A 198 20.52 27.00 -4.23
N THR A 199 20.64 25.99 -5.09
CA THR A 199 21.57 24.87 -4.87
C THR A 199 23.02 25.33 -4.99
N ASN A 200 23.30 26.32 -5.84
CA ASN A 200 24.61 26.95 -5.94
C ASN A 200 25.00 27.80 -4.70
N GLU A 201 24.05 28.13 -3.83
CA GLU A 201 24.25 28.87 -2.58
C GLU A 201 24.29 27.96 -1.32
N ASP A 202 24.44 26.64 -1.49
CA ASP A 202 24.72 25.64 -0.45
C ASP A 202 23.75 25.54 0.75
N THR A 203 22.53 26.11 0.68
CA THR A 203 21.76 26.39 1.92
C THR A 203 20.34 25.86 2.03
N LEU A 204 19.74 25.26 0.99
CA LEU A 204 18.36 24.77 1.10
C LEU A 204 18.17 23.32 0.66
N PRO A 205 17.59 22.46 1.53
CA PRO A 205 17.28 21.08 1.16
C PRO A 205 16.16 21.05 0.12
N LEU A 206 16.33 20.22 -0.92
CA LEU A 206 15.34 19.94 -1.98
C LEU A 206 13.94 19.58 -1.42
N ASP A 207 13.91 19.08 -0.19
CA ASP A 207 12.69 18.79 0.57
C ASP A 207 11.74 20.00 0.71
N LYS A 208 12.24 21.23 0.62
CA LYS A 208 11.41 22.45 0.69
C LYS A 208 10.59 22.72 -0.58
N PHE A 209 10.92 22.08 -1.69
CA PHE A 209 10.23 22.26 -2.97
C PHE A 209 9.23 21.15 -3.28
N LYS A 210 9.11 20.16 -2.39
CA LYS A 210 8.17 19.05 -2.58
C LYS A 210 6.75 19.55 -2.58
N ILE A 211 5.96 19.07 -3.53
CA ILE A 211 4.52 19.28 -3.58
C ILE A 211 3.85 17.98 -3.22
N VAL A 212 2.99 18.04 -2.20
CA VAL A 212 2.12 16.94 -1.76
C VAL A 212 0.72 17.21 -2.28
N MET A 213 0.13 16.27 -3.03
CA MET A 213 -1.21 16.43 -3.59
C MET A 213 -2.05 15.17 -3.44
N ASN A 214 -3.37 15.34 -3.34
CA ASN A 214 -4.32 14.24 -3.21
C ASN A 214 -4.49 13.53 -4.56
N GLN A 215 -4.43 12.19 -4.58
CA GLN A 215 -4.57 11.38 -5.78
C GLN A 215 -5.96 11.49 -6.42
N ASP A 216 -7.03 11.68 -5.64
CA ASP A 216 -8.40 11.89 -6.15
C ASP A 216 -8.53 13.12 -7.04
N LYS A 217 -7.59 14.07 -6.94
CA LYS A 217 -7.56 15.30 -7.75
C LYS A 217 -6.80 15.11 -9.05
N ILE A 218 -6.08 14.01 -9.22
CA ILE A 218 -5.32 13.71 -10.43
C ILE A 218 -6.28 13.17 -11.48
N GLN A 219 -6.43 13.91 -12.58
CA GLN A 219 -7.20 13.46 -13.74
C GLN A 219 -6.35 12.56 -14.65
N SER A 220 -5.06 12.86 -14.80
CA SER A 220 -4.15 12.07 -15.62
C SER A 220 -2.71 12.28 -15.22
N ALA A 221 -1.90 11.23 -15.42
CA ALA A 221 -0.46 11.26 -15.27
C ALA A 221 0.18 10.62 -16.51
N SER A 222 1.26 11.21 -17.03
CA SER A 222 2.00 10.69 -18.17
C SER A 222 3.49 10.98 -18.05
N PHE A 223 4.32 10.23 -18.76
CA PHE A 223 5.71 10.65 -18.95
C PHE A 223 5.76 11.97 -19.70
N PHE A 224 6.72 12.80 -19.35
CA PHE A 224 6.97 14.08 -20.00
C PHE A 224 8.39 14.07 -20.55
N ASP A 225 8.49 14.31 -21.85
CA ASP A 225 9.76 14.47 -22.54
C ASP A 225 9.77 15.89 -23.14
N PRO A 226 10.65 16.78 -22.67
CA PRO A 226 10.73 18.15 -23.16
C PRO A 226 10.97 18.25 -24.67
N GLU A 227 11.76 17.35 -25.25
CA GLU A 227 12.07 17.37 -26.68
C GLU A 227 10.85 16.97 -27.51
N VAL A 228 10.15 15.91 -27.08
CA VAL A 228 8.91 15.46 -27.72
C VAL A 228 7.83 16.53 -27.61
N TYR A 229 7.70 17.16 -26.44
CA TYR A 229 6.76 18.25 -26.23
C TYR A 229 7.02 19.42 -27.18
N ASN A 230 8.28 19.85 -27.31
CA ASN A 230 8.65 20.94 -28.21
C ASN A 230 8.30 20.66 -29.67
N LYS A 231 8.51 19.42 -30.14
CA LYS A 231 8.08 18.99 -31.49
C LYS A 231 6.57 19.10 -31.69
N PHE A 232 5.77 18.71 -30.69
CA PHE A 232 4.31 18.89 -30.75
C PHE A 232 3.91 20.37 -30.83
N GLN A 233 4.59 21.24 -30.09
CA GLN A 233 4.32 22.69 -30.12
C GLN A 233 4.69 23.32 -31.46
N GLU A 234 5.80 22.93 -32.07
CA GLU A 234 6.18 23.38 -33.41
C GLU A 234 5.15 22.97 -34.47
N ASP A 235 4.65 21.74 -34.40
CA ASP A 235 3.65 21.26 -35.35
C ASP A 235 2.28 21.90 -35.15
N MET A 236 1.91 22.24 -33.90
CA MET A 236 0.71 23.04 -33.62
C MET A 236 0.81 24.46 -34.19
N LYS A 237 2.00 25.09 -34.15
CA LYS A 237 2.21 26.39 -34.82
C LYS A 237 2.06 26.31 -36.34
N LYS A 238 2.38 25.17 -36.95
CA LYS A 238 2.23 24.94 -38.41
C LYS A 238 0.80 24.62 -38.84
N LYS A 239 -0.05 24.10 -37.94
CA LYS A 239 -1.45 23.76 -38.21
C LYS A 239 -2.36 24.50 -37.23
N PRO A 240 -2.78 25.74 -37.53
CA PRO A 240 -3.70 26.45 -36.66
C PRO A 240 -4.98 25.64 -36.45
N PRO A 241 -5.60 25.72 -35.25
CA PRO A 241 -6.80 24.96 -34.94
C PRO A 241 -7.89 25.30 -35.96
N LYS A 242 -8.50 24.26 -36.54
CA LYS A 242 -9.69 24.43 -37.38
C LYS A 242 -10.76 25.07 -36.52
N LYS A 243 -11.08 26.35 -36.76
CA LYS A 243 -12.29 26.97 -36.22
C LYS A 243 -13.48 26.09 -36.60
N ASN A 244 -14.20 25.59 -35.60
CA ASN A 244 -15.45 24.88 -35.83
C ASN A 244 -16.38 25.82 -36.61
N LYS A 245 -16.94 25.34 -37.73
CA LYS A 245 -17.83 26.11 -38.62
C LYS A 245 -19.19 26.47 -37.99
N THR A 246 -19.39 26.16 -36.71
CA THR A 246 -20.70 26.28 -36.05
C THR A 246 -21.04 27.71 -35.62
N ASP A 247 -20.06 28.62 -35.52
CA ASP A 247 -20.31 30.01 -35.08
C ASP A 247 -20.62 30.98 -36.23
N ALA A 248 -20.63 30.51 -37.48
CA ALA A 248 -20.88 31.34 -38.66
C ALA A 248 -22.36 31.36 -39.12
N GLN A 249 -23.27 30.68 -38.42
CA GLN A 249 -24.70 30.60 -38.79
C GLN A 249 -25.67 31.28 -37.80
N GLN A 250 -25.19 32.02 -36.79
CA GLN A 250 -26.06 32.82 -35.91
C GLN A 250 -26.01 34.33 -36.19
N GLY A 251 -25.43 34.73 -37.33
CA GLY A 251 -25.36 36.12 -37.76
C GLY A 251 -25.87 36.32 -39.18
N LEU A 252 -27.12 35.96 -39.44
CA LEU A 252 -27.91 36.42 -40.59
C LEU A 252 -29.36 36.61 -40.14
#